data_AF-A0A7U9R5S7-F1
#
_entry.id   AF-A0A7U9R5S7-F1
#
_cell.length_a   1.000
_cell.length_b   1.000
_cell.length_c   1.000
_cell.angle_alpha   90.00
_cell.angle_beta   90.00
_cell.angle_gamma   90.00
#
_symmetry.space_group_name_H-M   'P 1'
#
loop_
_entity.id
_entity.type
_entity.pdbx_description
1 polymer ?
#
loop_
_entity_poly.entity_id
_entity_poly.type
_entity_poly.pdbx_seq_one_letter_code
_entity_poly.pdbx_strand_id
1 'polypeptide(L)'
;MKLFGTDDFNKSGNRVKIVGYSEELKKYSDLIIGAGKRVTSINNIQDYGAEIFVLRPVKRDTDDENASVNDCTASFKISFTINGNTYVAILGGDITCENWKEVIQYNKDLDFDILLAPHHCSWHSVSTEEGDGAKADKDIEDFLEKSKDKAYIIASSKQIKRNNDNPPSYREKNVYTKHLDDDERFICTAEYPDSENPKPLVLKITGQGVSVKSVTTSAVKKSNSYTPKSYGIWS
;
A
#
# COMPACT_ATOMS: atom_id res chain seq x y z
N MET A 1 19.71 -15.41 -4.54
CA MET A 1 19.81 -15.26 -3.07
C MET A 1 21.15 -15.81 -2.60
N LYS A 2 22.19 -14.98 -2.45
CA LYS A 2 23.56 -15.45 -2.10
C LYS A 2 23.69 -15.99 -0.67
N LEU A 3 22.90 -15.45 0.25
CA LEU A 3 22.96 -15.81 1.66
C LEU A 3 22.10 -17.02 2.00
N PHE A 4 21.11 -17.38 1.18
CA PHE A 4 20.17 -18.45 1.52
C PHE A 4 20.90 -19.79 1.75
N GLY A 5 20.58 -20.45 2.86
CA GLY A 5 21.22 -21.70 3.29
C GLY A 5 22.57 -21.52 4.01
N THR A 6 23.04 -20.29 4.19
CA THR A 6 24.26 -19.98 4.97
C THR A 6 23.91 -19.48 6.37
N ASP A 7 24.87 -19.54 7.30
CA ASP A 7 24.71 -18.95 8.65
C ASP A 7 24.40 -17.45 8.59
N ASP A 8 24.93 -16.75 7.58
CA ASP A 8 24.69 -15.33 7.36
C ASP A 8 23.22 -15.03 7.02
N PHE A 9 22.47 -15.98 6.46
CA PHE A 9 21.03 -15.81 6.22
C PHE A 9 20.28 -15.48 7.50
N ASN A 10 20.67 -16.11 8.60
CA ASN A 10 19.99 -16.04 9.88
C ASN A 10 20.38 -14.79 10.69
N LYS A 11 21.28 -13.94 10.17
CA LYS A 11 21.60 -12.66 10.79
C LYS A 11 20.46 -11.65 10.60
N SER A 12 20.27 -10.78 11.59
CA SER A 12 19.29 -9.70 11.52
C SER A 12 19.51 -8.84 10.26
N GLY A 13 18.44 -8.55 9.52
CA GLY A 13 18.48 -7.78 8.27
C GLY A 13 18.73 -8.59 6.99
N ASN A 14 19.16 -9.86 7.07
CA ASN A 14 19.47 -10.68 5.89
C ASN A 14 18.35 -11.61 5.43
N ARG A 15 17.33 -11.83 6.29
CA ARG A 15 16.22 -12.73 6.01
C ARG A 15 15.29 -12.14 4.95
N VAL A 16 14.74 -13.00 4.09
CA VAL A 16 13.87 -12.61 2.98
C VAL A 16 12.63 -13.50 2.96
N LYS A 17 11.49 -12.89 2.61
CA LYS A 17 10.29 -13.57 2.13
C LYS A 17 10.01 -13.15 0.70
N ILE A 18 9.55 -14.09 -0.11
CA ILE A 18 9.17 -13.90 -1.51
C ILE A 18 7.65 -13.91 -1.55
N VAL A 19 7.03 -12.81 -1.97
CA VAL A 19 5.57 -12.71 -2.02
C VAL A 19 5.07 -13.17 -3.39
N GLY A 20 4.16 -14.14 -3.41
CA GLY A 20 3.54 -14.68 -4.63
C GLY A 20 3.70 -16.19 -4.80
N TYR A 21 3.81 -16.64 -6.04
CA TYR A 21 3.95 -18.05 -6.42
C TYR A 21 5.01 -18.17 -7.52
N SER A 22 5.83 -19.21 -7.46
CA SER A 22 6.79 -19.49 -8.53
C SER A 22 7.21 -20.96 -8.52
N GLU A 23 7.04 -21.61 -9.66
CA GLU A 23 7.56 -22.96 -9.89
C GLU A 23 9.07 -23.01 -10.07
N GLU A 24 9.66 -21.95 -10.63
CA GLU A 24 11.10 -21.84 -10.83
C GLU A 24 11.86 -21.70 -9.49
N LEU A 25 11.17 -21.18 -8.47
CA LEU A 25 11.69 -20.97 -7.12
C LEU A 25 11.35 -22.12 -6.16
N LYS A 26 11.05 -23.32 -6.67
CA LYS A 26 10.76 -24.53 -5.85
C LYS A 26 11.77 -24.76 -4.72
N LYS A 27 13.07 -24.54 -4.95
CA LYS A 27 14.12 -24.65 -3.92
C LYS A 27 14.04 -23.61 -2.79
N TYR A 28 13.19 -22.60 -2.91
CA TYR A 28 12.93 -21.55 -1.93
C TYR A 28 11.49 -21.58 -1.42
N SER A 29 10.78 -22.71 -1.55
CA SER A 29 9.37 -22.86 -1.14
C SER A 29 9.07 -22.29 0.24
N ASP A 30 9.98 -22.49 1.20
CA ASP A 30 9.81 -22.04 2.60
C ASP A 30 9.91 -20.52 2.77
N LEU A 31 10.47 -19.84 1.77
CA LEU A 31 10.54 -18.38 1.70
C LEU A 31 9.32 -17.78 1.01
N ILE A 32 8.57 -18.57 0.26
CA ILE A 32 7.45 -18.10 -0.53
C ILE A 32 6.21 -17.96 0.36
N ILE A 33 5.52 -16.82 0.23
CA ILE A 33 4.24 -16.55 0.87
C ILE A 33 3.26 -16.02 -0.18
N GLY A 34 2.21 -16.79 -0.45
CA GLY A 34 1.16 -16.40 -1.38
C GLY A 34 0.07 -15.54 -0.75
N ALA A 35 -0.83 -15.01 -1.58
CA ALA A 35 -2.06 -14.36 -1.10
C ALA A 35 -2.89 -15.30 -0.20
N GLY A 36 -3.65 -14.72 0.72
CA GLY A 36 -4.44 -15.48 1.70
C GLY A 36 -3.62 -15.98 2.90
N LYS A 37 -2.31 -15.72 2.94
CA LYS A 37 -1.43 -16.10 4.04
C LYS A 37 -1.02 -14.90 4.89
N ARG A 38 -0.60 -15.18 6.13
CA ARG A 38 -0.10 -14.19 7.09
C ARG A 38 1.41 -14.31 7.26
N VAL A 39 2.08 -13.18 7.40
CA VAL A 39 3.49 -13.14 7.82
C VAL A 39 3.55 -13.52 9.30
N THR A 40 4.18 -14.65 9.61
CA THR A 40 4.19 -15.21 10.98
C THR A 40 5.32 -14.67 11.84
N SER A 41 6.35 -14.05 11.25
CA SER A 41 7.42 -13.42 12.01
C SER A 41 8.17 -12.39 11.17
N ILE A 42 8.71 -11.39 11.85
CA ILE A 42 9.68 -10.43 11.30
C ILE A 42 10.92 -10.49 12.17
N ASN A 43 12.09 -10.69 11.56
CA ASN A 43 13.35 -10.80 12.30
C ASN A 43 13.33 -11.89 13.41
N ASN A 44 12.64 -13.02 13.17
CA ASN A 44 12.37 -14.11 14.13
C ASN A 44 11.50 -13.73 15.34
N ILE A 45 10.92 -12.54 15.35
CA ILE A 45 9.93 -12.11 16.35
C ILE A 45 8.56 -12.47 15.80
N GLN A 46 7.82 -13.32 16.53
CA GLN A 46 6.45 -13.72 16.15
C GLN A 46 5.42 -12.67 16.56
N ASP A 47 5.56 -12.10 17.75
CA ASP A 47 4.76 -10.98 18.22
C ASP A 47 5.49 -9.66 17.95
N TYR A 48 5.35 -9.17 16.72
CA TYR A 48 5.94 -7.91 16.28
C TYR A 48 4.94 -6.74 16.33
N GLY A 49 3.82 -6.92 17.04
CA GLY A 49 2.83 -5.87 17.28
C GLY A 49 1.89 -5.56 16.11
N ALA A 50 1.87 -6.39 15.07
CA ALA A 50 0.96 -6.27 13.93
C ALA A 50 0.66 -7.65 13.31
N GLU A 51 -0.42 -7.73 12.56
CA GLU A 51 -0.71 -8.83 11.65
C GLU A 51 -0.58 -8.33 10.21
N ILE A 52 0.31 -8.94 9.40
CA ILE A 52 0.42 -8.65 7.97
C ILE A 52 -0.20 -9.79 7.17
N PHE A 53 -1.30 -9.50 6.49
CA PHE A 53 -2.00 -10.40 5.58
C PHE A 53 -1.68 -10.04 4.12
N VAL A 54 -1.29 -11.03 3.33
CA VAL A 54 -0.97 -10.86 1.91
C VAL A 54 -2.26 -10.88 1.10
N LEU A 55 -2.60 -9.74 0.50
CA LEU A 55 -3.76 -9.60 -0.40
C LEU A 55 -3.42 -10.04 -1.82
N ARG A 56 -2.19 -9.76 -2.27
CA ARG A 56 -1.70 -10.04 -3.63
C ARG A 56 -0.22 -10.44 -3.66
N PRO A 57 0.20 -11.15 -4.71
CA PRO A 57 -0.59 -11.54 -5.88
C PRO A 57 -1.40 -12.83 -5.65
N VAL A 58 -2.55 -12.92 -6.30
CA VAL A 58 -3.39 -14.11 -6.29
C VAL A 58 -3.02 -15.03 -7.46
N LYS A 59 -3.09 -16.35 -7.24
CA LYS A 59 -3.03 -17.30 -8.35
C LYS A 59 -4.33 -17.12 -9.15
N ARG A 60 -4.24 -16.96 -10.48
CA ARG A 60 -5.44 -16.84 -11.31
C ARG A 60 -6.32 -18.07 -11.08
N ASP A 61 -7.62 -17.84 -10.90
CA ASP A 61 -8.62 -18.89 -10.76
C ASP A 61 -8.92 -19.46 -12.15
N THR A 62 -8.10 -20.41 -12.58
CA THR A 62 -8.24 -21.13 -13.84
C THR A 62 -8.07 -22.63 -13.58
N ASP A 63 -8.69 -23.47 -14.40
CA ASP A 63 -8.50 -24.92 -14.37
C ASP A 63 -7.05 -25.36 -14.70
N ASP A 64 -6.19 -24.43 -15.12
CA ASP A 64 -4.76 -24.66 -15.30
C ASP A 64 -3.99 -24.55 -13.98
N GLU A 65 -3.47 -25.67 -13.48
CA GLU A 65 -2.60 -25.70 -12.31
C GLU A 65 -1.31 -24.89 -12.50
N ASN A 66 -0.92 -24.60 -13.74
CA ASN A 66 0.27 -23.81 -14.12
C ASN A 66 -0.06 -22.34 -14.45
N ALA A 67 -1.28 -21.88 -14.19
CA ALA A 67 -1.66 -20.50 -14.50
C ALA A 67 -0.66 -19.51 -13.89
N SER A 68 -0.11 -18.64 -14.74
CA SER A 68 0.81 -17.60 -14.30
C SER A 68 0.12 -16.72 -13.26
N VAL A 69 0.89 -16.24 -12.29
CA VAL A 69 0.47 -15.16 -11.39
C VAL A 69 0.00 -13.97 -12.24
N ASN A 70 -1.07 -13.30 -11.82
CA ASN A 70 -1.47 -12.04 -12.43
C ASN A 70 -0.37 -10.97 -12.25
N ASP A 71 -0.55 -9.79 -12.85
CA ASP A 71 0.42 -8.71 -12.76
C ASP A 71 0.86 -8.48 -11.29
N CYS A 72 2.16 -8.62 -11.05
CA CYS A 72 2.75 -8.94 -9.75
C CYS A 72 2.94 -7.68 -8.89
N THR A 73 1.85 -7.00 -8.55
CA THR A 73 1.89 -6.01 -7.47
C THR A 73 1.60 -6.69 -6.15
N ALA A 74 2.56 -6.65 -5.23
CA ALA A 74 2.35 -7.12 -3.86
C ALA A 74 1.48 -6.11 -3.09
N SER A 75 0.43 -6.62 -2.45
CA SER A 75 -0.49 -5.81 -1.66
C SER A 75 -0.72 -6.45 -0.30
N PHE A 76 -0.91 -5.62 0.72
CA PHE A 76 -0.99 -6.07 2.11
C PHE A 76 -2.13 -5.39 2.86
N LYS A 77 -2.78 -6.15 3.74
CA LYS A 77 -3.56 -5.63 4.86
C LYS A 77 -2.70 -5.77 6.12
N ILE A 78 -2.47 -4.67 6.81
CA ILE A 78 -1.75 -4.64 8.07
C ILE A 78 -2.72 -4.26 9.18
N SER A 79 -2.89 -5.13 10.17
CA SER A 79 -3.79 -4.90 11.30
C SER A 79 -3.00 -4.68 12.59
N PHE A 80 -3.43 -3.73 13.41
CA PHE A 80 -2.86 -3.41 14.72
C PHE A 80 -3.94 -3.50 15.79
N THR A 81 -3.71 -4.29 16.83
CA THR A 81 -4.64 -4.41 17.97
C THR A 81 -4.14 -3.58 19.14
N ILE A 82 -4.88 -2.54 19.51
CA ILE A 82 -4.54 -1.64 20.63
C ILE A 82 -5.77 -1.47 21.51
N ASN A 83 -5.65 -1.81 22.80
CA ASN A 83 -6.73 -1.72 23.80
C ASN A 83 -8.04 -2.42 23.37
N GLY A 84 -7.95 -3.53 22.63
CA GLY A 84 -9.11 -4.29 22.13
C GLY A 84 -9.69 -3.78 20.80
N ASN A 85 -9.24 -2.62 20.29
CA ASN A 85 -9.63 -2.10 18.99
C ASN A 85 -8.66 -2.59 17.90
N THR A 86 -9.18 -2.85 16.70
CA THR A 86 -8.38 -3.24 15.52
C THR A 86 -8.30 -2.09 14.52
N TYR A 87 -7.08 -1.64 14.22
CA TYR A 87 -6.78 -0.62 13.23
C TYR A 87 -6.16 -1.26 11.98
N VAL A 88 -6.55 -0.82 10.79
CA VAL A 88 -6.19 -1.46 9.52
C VAL A 88 -5.53 -0.46 8.58
N ALA A 89 -4.36 -0.82 8.06
CA ALA A 89 -3.70 -0.15 6.96
C ALA A 89 -3.71 -1.03 5.71
N ILE A 90 -4.16 -0.49 4.58
CA ILE A 90 -4.15 -1.16 3.27
C ILE A 90 -3.03 -0.55 2.42
N LEU A 91 -2.12 -1.42 1.98
CA LEU A 91 -1.03 -1.07 1.08
C LEU A 91 -1.29 -1.75 -0.26
N GLY A 92 -1.83 -1.00 -1.22
CA GLY A 92 -2.16 -1.53 -2.54
C GLY A 92 -0.95 -1.77 -3.44
N GLY A 93 0.15 -1.02 -3.26
CA GLY A 93 1.23 -0.96 -4.25
C GLY A 93 0.73 -0.28 -5.53
N ASP A 94 1.22 -0.71 -6.70
CA ASP A 94 0.83 -0.17 -8.01
C ASP A 94 -0.36 -0.91 -8.65
N ILE A 95 -1.33 -1.35 -7.85
CA ILE A 95 -2.53 -2.04 -8.37
C ILE A 95 -3.31 -1.11 -9.30
N THR A 96 -3.74 -1.68 -10.43
CA THR A 96 -4.71 -1.09 -11.36
C THR A 96 -6.14 -1.38 -10.91
N CYS A 97 -7.11 -0.72 -11.52
CA CYS A 97 -8.54 -0.86 -11.23
C CYS A 97 -9.00 -2.34 -11.22
N GLU A 98 -8.72 -3.09 -12.28
CA GLU A 98 -9.09 -4.51 -12.37
C GLU A 98 -8.45 -5.35 -11.25
N ASN A 99 -7.17 -5.10 -10.95
CA ASN A 99 -6.45 -5.80 -9.89
C ASN A 99 -6.96 -5.44 -8.49
N TRP A 100 -7.45 -4.22 -8.30
CA TRP A 100 -8.05 -3.78 -7.04
C TRP A 100 -9.45 -4.37 -6.84
N LYS A 101 -10.26 -4.42 -7.90
CA LYS A 101 -11.56 -5.11 -7.88
C LYS A 101 -11.42 -6.57 -7.49
N GLU A 102 -10.42 -7.27 -8.03
CA GLU A 102 -10.10 -8.64 -7.66
C GLU A 102 -9.76 -8.77 -6.16
N VAL A 103 -8.98 -7.83 -5.60
CA VAL A 103 -8.69 -7.78 -4.15
C VAL A 103 -9.97 -7.60 -3.35
N ILE A 104 -10.83 -6.67 -3.73
CA ILE A 104 -12.10 -6.39 -3.03
C ILE A 104 -13.02 -7.61 -3.09
N GLN A 105 -13.12 -8.25 -4.25
CA GLN A 105 -13.95 -9.44 -4.46
C GLN A 105 -13.54 -10.60 -3.53
N TYR A 106 -12.24 -10.88 -3.41
CA TYR A 106 -11.73 -11.95 -2.56
C TYR A 106 -11.70 -11.59 -1.06
N ASN A 107 -11.89 -10.31 -0.70
CA ASN A 107 -11.81 -9.81 0.67
C ASN A 107 -13.04 -8.93 0.99
N LYS A 108 -14.24 -9.51 1.04
CA LYS A 108 -15.50 -8.75 1.17
C LYS A 108 -15.59 -7.87 2.42
N ASP A 109 -14.93 -8.29 3.50
CA ASP A 109 -14.89 -7.60 4.81
C ASP A 109 -13.67 -6.66 4.93
N LEU A 110 -13.16 -6.14 3.80
CA LEU A 110 -12.05 -5.18 3.81
C LEU A 110 -12.56 -3.78 4.17
N ASP A 111 -12.11 -3.29 5.30
CA ASP A 111 -12.23 -1.92 5.79
C ASP A 111 -10.84 -1.31 6.03
N PHE A 112 -10.75 -0.01 6.28
CA PHE A 112 -9.45 0.63 6.55
C PHE A 112 -9.54 1.88 7.43
N ASP A 113 -8.50 2.07 8.25
CA ASP A 113 -8.19 3.32 8.93
C ASP A 113 -7.12 4.12 8.16
N ILE A 114 -6.30 3.43 7.36
CA ILE A 114 -5.24 4.03 6.53
C ILE A 114 -5.24 3.33 5.17
N LEU A 115 -5.36 4.09 4.08
CA LEU A 115 -5.14 3.60 2.73
C LEU A 115 -3.95 4.32 2.13
N LEU A 116 -2.92 3.58 1.72
CA LEU A 116 -1.92 4.13 0.81
C LEU A 116 -2.53 4.08 -0.59
N ALA A 117 -2.86 5.26 -1.13
CA ALA A 117 -3.48 5.42 -2.44
C ALA A 117 -2.70 4.63 -3.49
N PRO A 118 -3.31 3.60 -4.11
CA PRO A 118 -2.63 2.77 -5.08
C PRO A 118 -1.97 3.55 -6.22
N HIS A 119 -0.85 3.00 -6.71
CA HIS A 119 -0.13 3.47 -7.88
C HIS A 119 0.18 4.97 -7.85
N HIS A 120 0.60 5.46 -6.68
CA HIS A 120 0.94 6.87 -6.44
C HIS A 120 -0.22 7.84 -6.70
N CYS A 121 -1.47 7.40 -6.47
CA CYS A 121 -2.66 8.11 -6.92
C CYS A 121 -2.64 8.23 -8.46
N SER A 122 -2.67 7.09 -9.17
CA SER A 122 -2.95 7.03 -10.61
C SER A 122 -4.45 6.82 -10.92
N TRP A 123 -5.02 7.56 -11.87
CA TRP A 123 -6.42 7.36 -12.31
C TRP A 123 -6.70 5.90 -12.73
N HIS A 124 -5.72 5.21 -13.30
CA HIS A 124 -5.81 3.80 -13.69
C HIS A 124 -5.98 2.84 -12.50
N SER A 125 -5.80 3.33 -11.26
CA SER A 125 -6.05 2.58 -10.05
C SER A 125 -7.55 2.54 -9.71
N VAL A 126 -8.30 3.62 -10.00
CA VAL A 126 -9.73 3.73 -9.66
C VAL A 126 -10.67 3.58 -10.86
N SER A 127 -10.15 3.55 -12.09
CA SER A 127 -10.98 3.45 -13.29
C SER A 127 -10.26 2.72 -14.43
N THR A 128 -11.05 2.07 -15.29
CA THR A 128 -10.63 1.59 -16.61
C THR A 128 -11.13 2.50 -17.74
N GLU A 129 -11.94 3.51 -17.43
CA GLU A 129 -12.42 4.50 -18.38
C GLU A 129 -11.42 5.64 -18.54
N GLU A 130 -11.26 6.13 -19.76
CA GLU A 130 -10.34 7.21 -20.11
C GLU A 130 -11.08 8.44 -20.67
N GLY A 131 -10.41 9.60 -20.59
CA GLY A 131 -10.91 10.84 -21.18
C GLY A 131 -11.90 11.62 -20.31
N ASP A 132 -12.50 12.64 -20.92
CA ASP A 132 -13.42 13.55 -20.25
C ASP A 132 -14.75 12.87 -19.94
N GLY A 133 -15.19 12.95 -18.68
CA GLY A 133 -16.43 12.32 -18.22
C GLY A 133 -16.27 10.87 -17.74
N ALA A 134 -15.08 10.27 -17.89
CA ALA A 134 -14.79 8.96 -17.32
C ALA A 134 -14.99 8.94 -15.79
N LYS A 135 -15.59 7.88 -15.29
CA LYS A 135 -15.99 7.72 -13.88
C LYS A 135 -15.10 6.74 -13.15
N ALA A 136 -15.02 6.88 -11.83
CA ALA A 136 -14.44 5.85 -10.99
C ALA A 136 -15.31 4.58 -11.08
N ASP A 137 -14.66 3.43 -10.99
CA ASP A 137 -15.36 2.14 -10.95
C ASP A 137 -16.13 2.01 -9.64
N LYS A 138 -17.36 1.48 -9.74
CA LYS A 138 -18.29 1.42 -8.63
C LYS A 138 -17.83 0.50 -7.50
N ASP A 139 -17.14 -0.60 -7.80
CA ASP A 139 -16.65 -1.51 -6.76
C ASP A 139 -15.56 -0.84 -5.93
N ILE A 140 -14.77 0.05 -6.56
CA ILE A 140 -13.77 0.86 -5.87
C ILE A 140 -14.42 1.94 -5.01
N GLU A 141 -15.41 2.67 -5.54
CA GLU A 141 -16.18 3.63 -4.72
C GLU A 141 -16.85 2.94 -3.53
N ASP A 142 -17.51 1.79 -3.74
CA ASP A 142 -18.16 1.02 -2.67
C ASP A 142 -17.15 0.49 -1.62
N PHE A 143 -15.90 0.26 -2.00
CA PHE A 143 -14.82 -0.04 -1.05
C PHE A 143 -14.40 1.19 -0.25
N LEU A 144 -14.28 2.36 -0.88
CA LEU A 144 -13.91 3.61 -0.21
C LEU A 144 -14.95 4.04 0.84
N GLU A 145 -16.23 3.75 0.60
CA GLU A 145 -17.34 3.93 1.56
C GLU A 145 -17.20 3.04 2.81
N LYS A 146 -16.33 2.01 2.79
CA LYS A 146 -15.99 1.18 3.96
C LYS A 146 -14.81 1.75 4.77
N SER A 147 -14.40 2.98 4.49
CA SER A 147 -13.45 3.68 5.36
C SER A 147 -14.02 3.78 6.78
N LYS A 148 -13.15 3.61 7.78
CA LYS A 148 -13.54 3.77 9.19
C LYS A 148 -13.57 5.24 9.57
N ASP A 149 -14.22 5.54 10.70
CA ASP A 149 -14.25 6.89 11.29
C ASP A 149 -12.82 7.46 11.33
N LYS A 150 -12.66 8.66 10.77
CA LYS A 150 -11.38 9.39 10.72
C LYS A 150 -10.25 8.68 9.96
N ALA A 151 -10.58 7.86 8.96
CA ALA A 151 -9.58 7.24 8.09
C ALA A 151 -8.69 8.26 7.37
N TYR A 152 -7.47 7.86 7.03
CA TYR A 152 -6.54 8.63 6.21
C TYR A 152 -6.33 7.97 4.86
N ILE A 153 -6.24 8.77 3.80
CA ILE A 153 -5.75 8.34 2.49
C ILE A 153 -4.45 9.07 2.19
N ILE A 154 -3.38 8.31 1.95
CA ILE A 154 -2.04 8.85 1.76
C ILE A 154 -1.61 8.66 0.31
N ALA A 155 -1.29 9.75 -0.38
CA ALA A 155 -0.67 9.71 -1.70
C ALA A 155 0.85 9.85 -1.57
N SER A 156 1.57 8.75 -1.79
CA SER A 156 3.03 8.76 -1.89
C SER A 156 3.46 9.18 -3.30
N SER A 157 3.35 10.46 -3.63
CA SER A 157 3.60 10.99 -4.98
C SER A 157 4.32 12.34 -4.96
N LYS A 158 4.68 12.85 -6.15
CA LYS A 158 4.96 14.29 -6.33
C LYS A 158 3.70 15.12 -6.02
N GLN A 159 3.84 16.44 -5.94
CA GLN A 159 2.71 17.34 -5.74
C GLN A 159 1.56 17.07 -6.72
N ILE A 160 0.31 17.07 -6.24
CA ILE A 160 -0.88 16.82 -7.04
C ILE A 160 -1.43 18.14 -7.57
N LYS A 161 -1.11 18.44 -8.83
CA LYS A 161 -1.51 19.68 -9.50
C LYS A 161 -2.86 19.49 -10.19
N ARG A 162 -3.66 20.55 -10.28
CA ARG A 162 -4.91 20.57 -11.07
C ARG A 162 -4.60 20.67 -12.56
N ASN A 163 -4.04 19.60 -13.12
CA ASN A 163 -3.69 19.45 -14.53
C ASN A 163 -3.95 18.00 -14.98
N ASN A 164 -3.43 17.63 -16.15
CA ASN A 164 -3.61 16.30 -16.74
C ASN A 164 -2.50 15.30 -16.34
N ASP A 165 -1.73 15.57 -15.28
CA ASP A 165 -0.73 14.62 -14.80
C ASP A 165 -1.42 13.32 -14.32
N ASN A 166 -0.81 12.19 -14.63
CA ASN A 166 -1.25 10.87 -14.17
C ASN A 166 -0.09 9.85 -14.27
N PRO A 167 0.49 9.35 -13.15
CA PRO A 167 0.29 9.78 -11.76
C PRO A 167 1.13 11.02 -11.34
N PRO A 168 0.74 11.73 -10.26
CA PRO A 168 -0.52 11.59 -9.56
C PRO A 168 -1.65 12.32 -10.30
N SER A 169 -2.87 11.79 -10.20
CA SER A 169 -4.08 12.32 -10.81
C SER A 169 -4.86 13.21 -9.86
N TYR A 170 -5.11 14.46 -10.26
CA TYR A 170 -6.04 15.34 -9.53
C TYR A 170 -7.46 14.77 -9.50
N ARG A 171 -7.87 14.06 -10.57
CA ARG A 171 -9.21 13.47 -10.67
C ARG A 171 -9.42 12.40 -9.62
N GLU A 172 -8.42 11.54 -9.43
CA GLU A 172 -8.49 10.48 -8.44
C GLU A 172 -8.36 11.01 -7.02
N LYS A 173 -7.54 12.05 -6.77
CA LYS A 173 -7.59 12.76 -5.49
C LYS A 173 -9.03 13.14 -5.14
N ASN A 174 -9.80 13.67 -6.09
CA ASN A 174 -11.21 14.02 -5.86
C ASN A 174 -12.11 12.80 -5.59
N VAL A 175 -11.82 11.64 -6.20
CA VAL A 175 -12.52 10.38 -5.88
C VAL A 175 -12.27 10.04 -4.42
N TYR A 176 -11.02 10.07 -3.96
CA TYR A 176 -10.68 9.76 -2.58
C TYR A 176 -11.25 10.74 -1.56
N THR A 177 -11.12 12.05 -1.79
CA THR A 177 -11.62 13.06 -0.84
C THR A 177 -13.14 13.03 -0.71
N LYS A 178 -13.87 12.73 -1.80
CA LYS A 178 -15.33 12.56 -1.77
C LYS A 178 -15.79 11.50 -0.75
N HIS A 179 -14.96 10.49 -0.48
CA HIS A 179 -15.24 9.37 0.41
C HIS A 179 -14.61 9.52 1.80
N LEU A 180 -14.16 10.73 2.15
CA LEU A 180 -13.67 11.07 3.48
C LEU A 180 -14.61 12.08 4.14
N ASP A 181 -14.81 11.96 5.45
CA ASP A 181 -15.57 12.95 6.24
C ASP A 181 -14.88 14.33 6.29
N ASP A 182 -13.56 14.34 6.08
CA ASP A 182 -12.68 15.50 6.16
C ASP A 182 -11.59 15.41 5.10
N ASP A 183 -11.66 16.30 4.11
CA ASP A 183 -10.70 16.39 3.00
C ASP A 183 -9.25 16.56 3.47
N GLU A 184 -9.01 17.13 4.67
CA GLU A 184 -7.65 17.28 5.24
C GLU A 184 -7.00 15.93 5.59
N ARG A 185 -7.78 14.84 5.61
CA ARG A 185 -7.30 13.47 5.83
C ARG A 185 -6.80 12.79 4.56
N PHE A 186 -6.92 13.45 3.41
CA PHE A 186 -6.14 13.12 2.24
C PHE A 186 -4.80 13.86 2.28
N ILE A 187 -3.68 13.13 2.36
CA ILE A 187 -2.35 13.74 2.48
C ILE A 187 -1.44 13.28 1.35
N CYS A 188 -0.98 14.23 0.53
CA CYS A 188 0.15 14.00 -0.38
C CYS A 188 1.47 14.17 0.37
N THR A 189 2.34 13.17 0.32
CA THR A 189 3.64 13.21 1.04
C THR A 189 4.58 14.33 0.56
N ALA A 190 4.49 14.76 -0.70
CA ALA A 190 5.26 15.90 -1.22
C ALA A 190 4.68 17.27 -0.82
N GLU A 191 3.46 17.31 -0.27
CA GLU A 191 2.80 18.53 0.21
C GLU A 191 2.84 18.62 1.75
N TYR A 192 3.27 17.55 2.44
CA TYR A 192 3.28 17.48 3.90
C TYR A 192 4.64 17.82 4.50
N PRO A 193 4.70 18.59 5.60
CA PRO A 193 3.64 19.45 6.14
C PRO A 193 3.50 20.76 5.33
N ASP A 194 4.46 21.01 4.44
CA ASP A 194 4.59 22.18 3.59
C ASP A 194 5.25 21.73 2.27
N SER A 195 4.68 22.13 1.14
CA SER A 195 5.15 21.77 -0.21
C SER A 195 6.53 22.31 -0.55
N GLU A 196 6.95 23.41 0.08
CA GLU A 196 8.28 24.00 -0.15
C GLU A 196 9.38 23.23 0.60
N ASN A 197 9.03 22.56 1.69
CA ASN A 197 9.98 21.85 2.55
C ASN A 197 9.37 20.56 3.12
N PRO A 198 9.05 19.57 2.26
CA PRO A 198 8.35 18.37 2.68
C PRO A 198 9.15 17.59 3.73
N LYS A 199 8.44 16.95 4.65
CA LYS A 199 9.00 16.11 5.72
C LYS A 199 8.37 14.72 5.70
N PRO A 200 9.06 13.70 6.23
CA PRO A 200 8.46 12.39 6.40
C PRO A 200 7.16 12.48 7.20
N LEU A 201 6.07 11.99 6.61
CA LEU A 201 4.80 11.83 7.29
C LEU A 201 4.91 10.66 8.27
N VAL A 202 4.49 10.90 9.52
CA VAL A 202 4.43 9.85 10.55
C VAL A 202 3.01 9.78 11.09
N LEU A 203 2.31 8.67 10.82
CA LEU A 203 1.04 8.36 11.44
C LEU A 203 1.28 7.62 12.75
N LYS A 204 0.55 8.00 13.80
CA LYS A 204 0.52 7.35 15.10
C LYS A 204 -0.84 6.70 15.29
N ILE A 205 -0.83 5.40 15.56
CA ILE A 205 -2.02 4.64 15.95
C ILE A 205 -2.03 4.54 17.48
N THR A 206 -3.16 4.87 18.08
CA THR A 206 -3.39 4.79 19.53
C THR A 206 -4.77 4.21 19.79
N GLY A 207 -5.11 3.92 21.05
CA GLY A 207 -6.48 3.51 21.39
C GLY A 207 -7.55 4.57 21.10
N GLN A 208 -7.16 5.83 20.86
CA GLN A 208 -8.07 6.91 20.43
C GLN A 208 -8.24 7.01 18.90
N GLY A 209 -7.51 6.22 18.12
CA GLY A 209 -7.52 6.28 16.65
C GLY A 209 -6.17 6.64 16.04
N VAL A 210 -6.22 6.90 14.72
CA VAL A 210 -5.08 7.31 13.90
C VAL A 210 -4.95 8.83 13.91
N SER A 211 -3.72 9.32 14.05
CA SER A 211 -3.40 10.75 14.00
C SER A 211 -2.06 11.01 13.35
N VAL A 212 -1.89 12.18 12.76
CA VAL A 212 -0.58 12.64 12.28
C VAL A 212 0.26 13.10 13.46
N LYS A 213 1.49 12.58 13.60
CA LYS A 213 2.43 13.07 14.60
C LYS A 213 2.94 14.44 14.17
N SER A 214 2.64 15.48 14.97
CA SER A 214 3.09 16.84 14.70
C SER A 214 4.61 16.92 14.51
N VAL A 215 5.03 17.54 13.40
CA VAL A 215 6.44 17.85 13.16
C VAL A 215 6.80 19.07 14.00
N THR A 216 7.69 18.91 14.97
CA THR A 216 8.27 20.07 15.68
C THR A 216 9.22 20.77 14.71
N THR A 217 8.90 22.00 14.32
CA THR A 217 9.75 22.83 13.46
C THR A 217 10.96 23.37 14.23
N SER A 218 11.84 22.48 14.69
CA SER A 218 13.19 22.89 15.06
C SER A 218 13.94 23.18 13.77
N ALA A 219 14.32 24.44 13.55
CA ALA A 219 15.19 24.87 12.46
C ALA A 219 16.57 24.20 12.60
N VAL A 220 16.68 22.94 12.16
CA VAL A 220 17.94 22.23 12.04
C VAL A 220 18.00 21.68 10.63
N LYS A 221 18.79 22.34 9.78
CA LYS A 221 19.21 21.82 8.48
C LYS A 221 20.01 20.53 8.72
N LYS A 222 19.33 19.39 8.68
CA LYS A 222 19.96 18.10 8.34
C LYS A 222 19.51 17.72 6.95
N SER A 223 20.38 17.94 5.97
CA SER A 223 20.24 17.35 4.64
C SER A 223 20.45 15.85 4.76
N ASN A 224 19.37 15.09 4.95
CA ASN A 224 19.40 13.68 4.58
C ASN A 224 19.21 13.63 3.07
N SER A 225 20.32 13.52 2.34
CA SER A 225 20.29 13.21 0.91
C SER A 225 19.88 11.75 0.73
N TYR A 226 18.57 11.46 0.83
CA TYR A 226 18.06 10.23 0.27
C TYR A 226 17.99 10.43 -1.24
N THR A 227 18.89 9.77 -1.98
CA THR A 227 18.81 9.70 -3.44
C THR A 227 17.96 8.47 -3.75
N PRO A 228 16.73 8.61 -4.26
CA PRO A 228 15.97 7.47 -4.75
C PRO A 228 16.77 6.83 -5.89
N LYS A 229 17.06 5.53 -5.79
CA LYS A 229 17.54 4.78 -6.96
C LYS A 229 16.33 4.54 -7.87
N SER A 230 16.30 5.22 -9.02
CA SER A 230 15.36 4.88 -10.09
C SER A 230 15.73 3.50 -10.64
N TYR A 231 14.84 2.52 -10.53
CA TYR A 231 14.91 1.31 -11.35
C TYR A 231 13.89 1.46 -12.49
N GLY A 232 14.35 1.29 -13.73
CA GLY A 232 13.51 1.08 -14.91
C GLY A 232 12.91 2.34 -15.54
N ILE A 233 13.68 3.00 -16.41
CA ILE A 233 13.10 3.72 -17.55
C ILE A 233 12.87 2.63 -18.61
N TRP A 234 11.62 2.27 -18.86
CA TRP A 234 11.29 1.46 -20.03
C TRP A 234 11.35 2.38 -21.26
N SER A 235 12.37 2.15 -22.09
CA SER A 235 12.45 2.65 -23.47
C SER A 235 11.51 1.87 -24.38
#